data_AF-A0A2J8TA43-F1
#
_entry.id   AF-A0A2J8TA43-F1
#
_cell.length_a   1.000
_cell.length_b   1.000
_cell.length_c   1.000
_cell.angle_alpha   90.00
_cell.angle_beta   90.00
_cell.angle_gamma   90.00
#
_symmetry.space_group_name_H-M   'P 1'
#
loop_
_entity.id
_entity.type
_entity.pdbx_description
1 polymer ?
#
loop_
_entity_poly.entity_id
_entity_poly.type
_entity_poly.pdbx_seq_one_letter_code
_entity_poly.pdbx_strand_id
1 'polypeptide(L)'
;MAASKTQGAVSRMQENCDESCSTVGGVGYGDSKDCILEPLSLPESPGGTTTLEGSPSVPCIFCEEHFPVAEQDKLLKHMIIEHKIVIADVKLVADFQRYILYWRKRFTEQPITDFCSVIRINSTAPFEEQENYFLLCDVLPEDRILREELQKQRL
;
A
#
# COMPACT_ATOMS: atom_id res chain seq x y z
N MET A 1 -27.24 54.58 -16.32
CA MET A 1 -28.70 54.56 -16.09
C MET A 1 -29.12 53.13 -15.75
N ALA A 2 -29.96 52.99 -14.72
CA ALA A 2 -30.79 51.83 -14.31
C ALA A 2 -30.09 50.47 -14.06
N ALA A 3 -30.06 49.90 -12.84
CA ALA A 3 -31.17 49.34 -12.01
C ALA A 3 -31.83 48.13 -12.70
N SER A 4 -32.13 46.95 -12.14
CA SER A 4 -32.06 46.29 -10.81
C SER A 4 -32.59 44.84 -10.99
N LYS A 5 -32.51 44.02 -9.91
CA LYS A 5 -33.30 42.81 -9.52
C LYS A 5 -32.44 41.54 -9.46
N THR A 6 -32.12 40.88 -8.33
CA THR A 6 -32.80 40.43 -7.09
C THR A 6 -33.88 39.37 -7.28
N GLN A 7 -33.55 38.12 -6.91
CA GLN A 7 -34.37 37.04 -6.32
C GLN A 7 -33.34 35.97 -5.87
N GLY A 8 -33.25 35.45 -4.65
CA GLY A 8 -34.20 35.42 -3.54
C GLY A 8 -34.93 34.07 -3.51
N ALA A 9 -34.34 33.05 -2.86
CA ALA A 9 -35.07 31.88 -2.39
C ALA A 9 -34.33 31.25 -1.19
N VAL A 10 -34.97 31.38 -0.03
CA VAL A 10 -34.68 30.72 1.24
C VAL A 10 -35.56 29.49 1.32
N SER A 11 -35.00 28.35 1.74
CA SER A 11 -35.77 27.26 2.34
C SER A 11 -35.00 26.75 3.56
N ARG A 12 -35.63 26.91 4.72
CA ARG A 12 -35.19 26.46 6.06
C ARG A 12 -36.15 25.34 6.49
N MET A 13 -35.69 24.55 7.46
CA MET A 13 -36.46 23.70 8.39
C MET A 13 -36.77 22.27 7.91
N GLN A 14 -36.84 21.22 8.75
CA GLN A 14 -36.75 20.95 10.20
C GLN A 14 -36.56 19.41 10.34
N GLU A 15 -35.94 18.84 11.40
CA GLU A 15 -36.50 17.84 12.37
C GLU A 15 -35.46 16.71 12.55
N ASN A 16 -35.17 16.09 13.70
CA ASN A 16 -35.54 16.30 15.10
C ASN A 16 -34.55 15.56 16.03
N CYS A 17 -34.60 15.93 17.31
CA CYS A 17 -34.08 15.31 18.56
C CYS A 17 -34.41 13.81 18.72
N ASP A 18 -33.73 13.00 19.55
CA ASP A 18 -33.76 12.95 21.03
C ASP A 18 -32.71 11.91 21.52
N GLU A 19 -31.92 12.17 22.57
CA GLU A 19 -32.13 11.71 23.97
C GLU A 19 -31.94 10.17 24.12
N SER A 20 -31.15 9.56 25.02
CA SER A 20 -30.81 9.90 26.39
C SER A 20 -29.63 9.08 26.96
N CYS A 21 -29.13 9.55 28.09
CA CYS A 21 -28.19 8.91 29.01
C CYS A 21 -28.94 7.95 29.97
N SER A 22 -28.32 6.87 30.43
CA SER A 22 -28.58 6.34 31.78
C SER A 22 -27.42 5.49 32.33
N THR A 23 -27.00 5.90 33.52
CA THR A 23 -26.07 5.27 34.47
C THR A 23 -26.86 4.41 35.49
N VAL A 24 -26.12 3.62 36.30
CA VAL A 24 -26.47 2.86 37.54
C VAL A 24 -26.49 1.34 37.26
N GLY A 25 -25.81 0.43 37.97
CA GLY A 25 -25.10 0.43 39.27
C GLY A 25 -25.50 -0.87 40.02
N GLY A 26 -24.58 -1.55 40.72
CA GLY A 26 -24.95 -2.56 41.72
C GLY A 26 -24.08 -3.83 41.81
N VAL A 27 -23.65 -4.14 43.03
CA VAL A 27 -22.65 -5.12 43.48
C VAL A 27 -23.27 -6.49 43.81
N GLY A 28 -22.51 -7.58 43.68
CA GLY A 28 -22.83 -8.88 44.28
C GLY A 28 -21.59 -9.74 44.53
N TYR A 29 -21.27 -10.01 45.80
CA TYR A 29 -20.21 -10.91 46.27
C TYR A 29 -20.68 -12.38 46.26
N GLY A 30 -19.77 -13.30 45.93
CA GLY A 30 -19.95 -14.75 46.12
C GLY A 30 -18.61 -15.49 46.05
N ASP A 31 -18.10 -15.92 47.20
CA ASP A 31 -16.94 -16.81 47.39
C ASP A 31 -17.34 -18.27 47.10
N SER A 32 -16.70 -18.94 46.14
CA SER A 32 -16.71 -20.42 45.98
C SER A 32 -15.62 -20.89 45.00
N LYS A 33 -14.51 -21.35 45.58
CA LYS A 33 -13.64 -22.52 45.27
C LYS A 33 -13.53 -23.02 43.82
N ASP A 34 -12.26 -23.03 43.38
CA ASP A 34 -11.60 -23.80 42.31
C ASP A 34 -12.47 -24.76 41.48
N CYS A 35 -12.63 -24.42 40.20
CA CYS A 35 -12.83 -25.38 39.12
C CYS A 35 -11.98 -24.92 37.93
N ILE A 36 -10.81 -25.55 37.77
CA ILE A 36 -10.04 -25.49 36.52
C ILE A 36 -10.94 -26.06 35.43
N LEU A 37 -11.28 -25.25 34.43
CA LEU A 37 -11.75 -25.72 33.14
C LEU A 37 -10.89 -25.05 32.07
N GLU A 38 -9.89 -25.83 31.66
CA GLU A 38 -9.36 -26.03 30.31
C GLU A 38 -9.57 -24.92 29.25
N PRO A 39 -8.51 -24.50 28.53
CA PRO A 39 -8.64 -23.51 27.46
C PRO A 39 -9.60 -23.97 26.37
N LEU A 40 -10.65 -23.19 26.12
CA LEU A 40 -11.51 -23.38 24.96
C LEU A 40 -10.78 -22.88 23.71
N SER A 41 -10.18 -23.81 22.98
CA SER A 41 -9.77 -23.61 21.60
C SER A 41 -11.01 -23.28 20.75
N LEU A 42 -11.07 -22.05 20.24
CA LEU A 42 -12.10 -21.66 19.28
C LEU A 42 -11.83 -22.38 17.94
N PRO A 43 -12.85 -22.99 17.31
CA PRO A 43 -12.69 -23.56 15.97
C PRO A 43 -12.43 -22.46 14.93
N GLU A 44 -11.49 -22.76 14.04
CA GLU A 44 -11.13 -21.96 12.86
C GLU A 44 -12.38 -21.56 12.07
N SER A 45 -12.60 -20.25 11.95
CA SER A 45 -13.49 -19.70 10.93
C SER A 45 -12.79 -19.79 9.57
N PRO A 46 -13.39 -20.42 8.53
CA PRO A 46 -12.89 -20.37 7.17
C PRO A 46 -13.15 -18.98 6.57
N GLY A 47 -12.30 -18.03 6.91
CA GLY A 47 -12.23 -16.70 6.30
C GLY A 47 -10.76 -16.40 6.04
N GLY A 48 -10.19 -17.09 5.07
CA GLY A 48 -8.76 -17.05 4.76
C GLY A 48 -8.29 -15.66 4.32
N THR A 49 -7.71 -14.92 5.26
CA THR A 49 -6.47 -14.19 5.01
C THR A 49 -5.50 -14.66 6.07
N THR A 50 -4.61 -15.55 5.66
CA THR A 50 -3.51 -16.08 6.45
C THR A 50 -2.77 -14.95 7.16
N THR A 51 -2.99 -14.80 8.47
CA THR A 51 -1.96 -14.29 9.37
C THR A 51 -0.97 -15.43 9.56
N LEU A 52 -0.20 -15.71 8.51
CA LEU A 52 0.99 -16.52 8.63
C LEU A 52 1.94 -15.64 9.43
N GLU A 53 2.37 -16.12 10.60
CA GLU A 53 3.60 -15.69 11.28
C GLU A 53 4.77 -15.99 10.33
N GLY A 54 4.81 -15.26 9.22
CA GLY A 54 5.68 -15.42 8.10
C GLY A 54 6.73 -14.35 8.19
N SER A 55 7.97 -14.76 8.00
CA SER A 55 9.08 -13.83 7.78
C SER A 55 8.63 -12.72 6.83
N PRO A 56 8.95 -11.45 7.11
CA PRO A 56 8.48 -10.37 6.26
C PRO A 56 8.95 -10.61 4.82
N SER A 57 7.99 -10.68 3.90
CA SER A 57 8.23 -10.92 2.48
C SER A 57 7.70 -9.76 1.64
N VAL A 58 8.33 -9.55 0.49
CA VAL A 58 8.01 -8.48 -0.45
C VAL A 58 7.57 -9.12 -1.77
N PRO A 59 6.39 -8.76 -2.29
CA PRO A 59 5.96 -9.23 -3.61
C PRO A 59 6.77 -8.55 -4.72
N CYS A 60 6.82 -9.17 -5.90
CA CYS A 60 7.22 -8.48 -7.10
C CYS A 60 6.21 -7.39 -7.49
N ILE A 61 6.68 -6.37 -8.20
CA ILE A 61 5.86 -5.26 -8.70
C ILE A 61 4.86 -5.73 -9.77
N PHE A 62 5.22 -6.71 -10.60
CA PHE A 62 4.41 -7.09 -11.78
C PHE A 62 3.77 -8.47 -11.70
N CYS A 63 4.22 -9.34 -10.80
CA CYS A 63 3.73 -10.71 -10.70
C CYS A 63 3.39 -11.10 -9.26
N GLU A 64 3.01 -12.36 -9.05
CA GLU A 64 2.60 -12.90 -7.76
C GLU A 64 3.75 -13.55 -6.97
N GLU A 65 4.99 -13.49 -7.48
CA GLU A 65 6.15 -14.00 -6.76
C GLU A 65 6.47 -13.14 -5.53
N HIS A 66 6.86 -13.80 -4.44
CA HIS A 66 7.21 -13.16 -3.18
C HIS A 66 8.61 -13.59 -2.75
N PHE A 67 9.36 -12.65 -2.20
CA PHE A 67 10.74 -12.84 -1.81
C PHE A 67 10.93 -12.40 -0.36
N PRO A 68 11.71 -13.12 0.46
CA PRO A 68 12.04 -12.67 1.81
C PRO A 68 12.74 -11.31 1.78
N VAL A 69 12.46 -10.41 2.74
CA VAL A 69 13.13 -9.09 2.84
C VAL A 69 14.64 -9.24 2.95
N ALA A 70 15.12 -10.30 3.60
CA ALA A 70 16.55 -10.61 3.71
C ALA A 70 17.23 -10.94 2.37
N GLU A 71 16.45 -11.27 1.34
CA GLU A 71 16.93 -11.69 0.02
C GLU A 71 16.54 -10.67 -1.07
N GLN A 72 16.61 -9.38 -0.74
CA GLN A 72 16.30 -8.27 -1.67
C GLN A 72 16.98 -8.43 -3.04
N ASP A 73 18.23 -8.88 -3.08
CA ASP A 73 18.97 -9.08 -4.32
C ASP A 73 18.30 -10.09 -5.27
N LYS A 74 17.61 -11.11 -4.73
CA LYS A 74 16.89 -12.09 -5.56
C LYS A 74 15.68 -11.46 -6.23
N LEU A 75 14.93 -10.64 -5.50
CA LEU A 75 13.81 -9.88 -6.06
C LEU A 75 14.28 -8.91 -7.14
N LEU A 76 15.36 -8.15 -6.89
CA LEU A 76 15.93 -7.22 -7.89
C LEU A 76 16.39 -7.96 -9.16
N LYS A 77 17.01 -9.14 -9.03
CA LYS A 77 17.39 -9.97 -10.18
C LYS A 77 16.17 -10.45 -10.96
N HIS A 78 15.14 -10.96 -10.27
CA HIS A 78 13.88 -11.38 -10.89
C HIS A 78 13.26 -10.23 -11.71
N MET A 79 13.19 -9.05 -11.10
CA MET A 79 12.69 -7.83 -11.73
C MET A 79 13.45 -7.45 -13.02
N ILE A 80 14.77 -7.53 -13.02
CA ILE A 80 15.58 -7.19 -14.20
C ILE A 80 15.42 -8.23 -15.32
N ILE A 81 15.36 -9.52 -14.98
CA ILE A 81 15.36 -10.61 -15.97
C ILE A 81 13.96 -10.80 -16.57
N GLU A 82 12.95 -10.95 -15.73
CA GLU A 82 11.57 -11.30 -16.13
C GLU A 82 10.77 -10.07 -16.58
N HIS A 83 11.01 -8.91 -15.95
CA HIS A 83 10.20 -7.71 -16.16
C HIS A 83 10.96 -6.53 -16.77
N LYS A 84 12.27 -6.69 -17.01
CA LYS A 84 13.14 -5.65 -17.60
C LYS A 84 13.08 -4.32 -16.84
N ILE A 85 12.81 -4.35 -15.54
CA ILE A 85 12.76 -3.17 -14.67
C ILE A 85 14.06 -3.07 -13.86
N VAL A 86 14.60 -1.86 -13.74
CA VAL A 86 15.80 -1.54 -12.97
C VAL A 86 15.44 -0.44 -11.98
N ILE A 87 15.84 -0.59 -10.72
CA ILE A 87 15.71 0.47 -9.70
C ILE A 87 17.11 1.03 -9.42
N ALA A 88 17.30 2.32 -9.69
CA ALA A 88 18.54 3.01 -9.38
C ALA A 88 18.71 3.20 -7.87
N ASP A 89 19.96 3.10 -7.41
CA ASP A 89 20.38 3.39 -6.03
C ASP A 89 19.45 2.82 -4.97
N VAL A 90 19.16 1.52 -5.04
CA VAL A 90 18.26 0.82 -4.10
C VAL A 90 18.68 1.02 -2.65
N LYS A 91 19.99 1.12 -2.40
CA LYS A 91 20.59 1.44 -1.09
C LYS A 91 20.11 2.77 -0.47
N LEU A 92 19.59 3.71 -1.27
CA LEU A 92 19.05 4.99 -0.80
C LEU A 92 17.55 4.93 -0.49
N VAL A 93 16.88 3.82 -0.81
CA VAL A 93 15.47 3.60 -0.49
C VAL A 93 15.37 3.22 0.99
N ALA A 94 14.76 4.09 1.78
CA ALA A 94 14.69 3.94 3.24
C ALA A 94 13.89 2.71 3.70
N ASP A 95 12.75 2.43 3.05
CA ASP A 95 11.90 1.27 3.28
C ASP A 95 11.55 0.64 1.93
N PHE A 96 12.28 -0.42 1.57
CA PHE A 96 12.12 -1.07 0.27
C PHE A 96 10.78 -1.80 0.12
N GLN A 97 10.25 -2.36 1.19
CA GLN A 97 8.97 -3.09 1.11
C GLN A 97 7.84 -2.14 0.76
N ARG A 98 7.74 -1.01 1.46
CA ARG A 98 6.74 0.03 1.16
C ARG A 98 6.92 0.62 -0.23
N TYR A 99 8.17 0.84 -0.64
CA TYR A 99 8.50 1.32 -1.99
C TYR A 99 7.96 0.39 -3.08
N ILE A 100 8.20 -0.92 -2.95
CA ILE A 100 7.73 -1.91 -3.93
C ILE A 100 6.20 -2.01 -3.95
N LEU A 101 5.55 -1.99 -2.78
CA LEU A 101 4.09 -2.03 -2.68
C LEU A 101 3.42 -0.79 -3.30
N TYR A 102 4.03 0.39 -3.13
CA TYR A 102 3.56 1.62 -3.75
C TYR A 102 3.58 1.49 -5.28
N TRP A 103 4.74 1.12 -5.85
CA TRP A 103 4.89 1.00 -7.30
C TRP A 103 4.02 -0.12 -7.89
N ARG A 104 3.85 -1.24 -7.16
CA ARG A 104 2.93 -2.30 -7.54
C ARG A 104 1.51 -1.78 -7.74
N LYS A 105 1.02 -0.94 -6.81
CA LYS A 105 -0.28 -0.28 -6.96
C LYS A 105 -0.26 0.76 -8.08
N ARG A 106 0.81 1.55 -8.17
CA ARG A 106 0.86 2.67 -9.11
C ARG A 106 0.86 2.23 -10.57
N PHE A 107 1.53 1.11 -10.88
CA PHE A 107 1.58 0.55 -12.23
C PHE A 107 0.32 -0.21 -12.66
N THR A 108 -0.61 -0.51 -11.74
CA THR A 108 -1.94 -0.99 -12.14
C THR A 108 -2.86 0.15 -12.54
N GLU A 109 -2.57 1.38 -12.08
CA GLU A 109 -3.39 2.57 -12.38
C GLU A 109 -2.99 3.24 -13.70
N GLN A 110 -1.69 3.30 -14.00
CA GLN A 110 -1.16 3.96 -15.20
C GLN A 110 0.03 3.17 -15.77
N PRO A 111 0.29 3.27 -17.08
CA PRO A 111 1.37 2.52 -17.70
C PRO A 111 2.73 2.96 -17.17
N ILE A 112 3.64 2.00 -17.05
CA ILE A 112 4.99 2.25 -16.51
C ILE A 112 5.83 3.25 -17.31
N THR A 113 5.55 3.40 -18.60
CA THR A 113 6.23 4.36 -19.48
C THR A 113 6.12 5.80 -19.01
N ASP A 114 5.11 6.11 -18.19
CA ASP A 114 4.88 7.46 -17.67
C ASP A 114 5.74 7.77 -16.44
N PHE A 115 6.24 6.73 -15.76
CA PHE A 115 6.98 6.84 -14.50
C PHE A 115 8.39 6.29 -14.56
N CYS A 116 8.79 5.70 -15.69
CA CYS A 116 10.10 5.09 -15.86
C CYS A 116 10.78 5.66 -17.10
N SER A 117 12.09 5.86 -16.99
CA SER A 117 12.90 6.14 -18.18
C SER A 117 13.07 4.84 -18.98
N VAL A 118 12.92 4.91 -20.30
CA VAL A 118 13.09 3.75 -21.19
C VAL A 118 14.50 3.73 -21.75
N ILE A 119 15.24 2.66 -21.45
CA ILE A 119 16.56 2.37 -21.99
C ILE A 119 16.38 1.35 -23.11
N ARG A 120 16.71 1.75 -24.34
CA ARG A 120 16.69 0.84 -25.49
C ARG A 120 18.05 0.20 -25.67
N ILE A 121 18.09 -1.13 -25.63
CA ILE A 121 19.29 -1.92 -25.90
C ILE A 121 19.18 -2.49 -27.31
N ASN A 122 20.32 -2.66 -27.98
CA ASN A 122 20.41 -3.16 -29.35
C ASN A 122 19.67 -2.26 -30.37
N SER A 123 19.76 -0.94 -30.22
CA SER A 123 19.09 0.03 -31.10
C SER A 123 19.47 -0.06 -32.58
N THR A 124 20.60 -0.69 -32.90
CA THR A 124 21.07 -0.95 -34.28
C THR A 124 20.56 -2.28 -34.84
N ALA A 125 19.98 -3.15 -34.00
CA ALA A 125 19.42 -4.44 -34.43
C ALA A 125 18.04 -4.26 -35.09
N PRO A 126 17.58 -5.25 -35.88
CA PRO A 126 16.21 -5.29 -36.38
C PRO A 126 15.21 -5.09 -35.23
N PHE A 127 14.07 -4.46 -35.53
CA PHE A 127 13.07 -4.07 -34.52
C PHE A 127 12.63 -5.24 -33.61
N GLU A 128 12.64 -6.46 -34.15
CA GLU A 128 12.26 -7.71 -33.48
C GLU A 128 13.23 -8.11 -32.36
N GLU A 129 14.46 -7.59 -32.35
CA GLU A 129 15.51 -7.90 -31.36
C GLU A 129 15.79 -6.73 -30.39
N GLN A 130 15.05 -5.62 -30.53
CA GLN A 130 15.21 -4.47 -29.64
C GLN A 130 14.58 -4.76 -28.29
N GLU A 131 15.40 -4.74 -27.23
CA GLU A 131 14.93 -4.89 -25.87
C GLU A 131 14.83 -3.53 -25.17
N ASN A 132 13.70 -3.30 -24.50
CA ASN A 132 13.47 -2.11 -23.71
C ASN A 132 13.57 -2.45 -22.23
N TYR A 133 14.41 -1.71 -21.51
CA TYR A 133 14.49 -1.73 -20.06
C TYR A 133 13.84 -0.46 -19.50
N PHE A 134 13.13 -0.62 -18.38
CA PHE A 134 12.50 0.47 -17.66
C PHE A 134 13.34 0.82 -16.43
N LEU A 135 13.64 2.08 -16.21
CA LEU A 135 14.45 2.56 -15.09
C LEU A 135 13.62 3.46 -14.16
N LEU A 136 13.51 3.04 -12.90
CA LEU A 136 13.04 3.86 -11.78
C LEU A 136 14.22 4.56 -11.10
N CYS A 137 14.18 5.89 -11.03
CA CYS A 137 15.27 6.69 -10.47
C CYS A 137 14.77 8.03 -9.91
N ASP A 138 15.59 8.62 -9.03
CA ASP A 138 15.33 9.86 -8.29
C ASP A 138 15.27 11.14 -9.14
N VAL A 139 15.69 11.07 -10.41
CA VAL A 139 15.45 12.17 -11.36
C VAL A 139 13.96 12.26 -11.77
N LEU A 140 13.19 11.19 -11.56
CA LEU A 140 11.75 11.17 -11.82
C LEU A 140 11.02 11.75 -10.61
N PRO A 141 10.11 12.72 -10.81
CA PRO A 141 9.55 13.51 -9.72
C PRO A 141 8.79 12.65 -8.71
N GLU A 142 8.01 11.67 -9.19
CA GLU A 142 7.22 10.79 -8.34
C GLU A 142 8.10 9.84 -7.50
N ASP A 143 9.14 9.26 -8.12
CA ASP A 143 10.08 8.39 -7.43
C ASP A 143 10.86 9.15 -6.34
N ARG A 144 11.29 10.38 -6.65
CA ARG A 144 11.98 11.24 -5.69
C ARG A 144 11.11 11.53 -4.47
N ILE A 145 9.88 11.97 -4.70
CA ILE A 145 8.93 12.31 -3.62
C ILE A 145 8.66 11.08 -2.75
N LEU A 146 8.46 9.91 -3.37
CA LEU A 146 8.24 8.66 -2.64
C LEU A 146 9.43 8.32 -1.75
N ARG A 147 10.67 8.38 -2.27
CA ARG A 147 11.88 8.09 -1.49
C ARG A 147 12.03 9.04 -0.30
N GLU A 148 11.80 10.34 -0.52
CA GLU A 148 11.84 11.35 0.55
C GLU A 148 10.77 11.10 1.62
N GLU A 149 9.55 10.72 1.24
CA GLU A 149 8.47 10.41 2.17
C GLU A 149 8.80 9.18 3.03
N LEU A 150 9.30 8.12 2.40
CA LEU A 150 9.73 6.91 3.12
C LEU A 150 10.90 7.18 4.06
N GLN A 151 11.79 8.11 3.73
CA GLN A 151 12.88 8.54 4.62
C GLN A 151 12.35 9.29 5.84
N LYS A 152 11.37 10.19 5.67
CA LYS A 152 10.75 10.94 6.77
C LYS A 152 10.02 10.03 7.77
N GLN A 153 9.37 8.97 7.29
CA GLN A 153 8.62 8.04 8.13
C GLN A 153 9.49 7.15 9.03
N ARG A 154 10.82 7.17 8.86
CA ARG A 154 11.77 6.42 9.70
C ARG A 154 12.34 7.22 10.87
N LEU A 155 12.11 8.52 10.92
CA LEU A 155 12.57 9.44 11.98
C LEU A 155 11.49 9.61 13.05
#